data_AF-A0A2M9Q527-F1
#
_entry.id   AF-A0A2M9Q527-F1
#
_cell.length_a   1.000
_cell.length_b   1.000
_cell.length_c   1.000
_cell.angle_alpha   90.00
_cell.angle_beta   90.00
_cell.angle_gamma   90.00
#
_symmetry.space_group_name_H-M   'P 1'
#
loop_
_entity.id
_entity.type
_entity.pdbx_description
1 polymer ?
#
loop_
_entity_poly.entity_id
_entity_poly.type
_entity_poly.pdbx_seq_one_letter_code
_entity_poly.pdbx_strand_id
1 'polypeptide(L)'
;MSDFEELKYFLGPHFGPEIDWELIEYAVIDHRQLSKKVRSKFKEELLYMKQLLEQNQYEKIQQIIERHDLEDTKLYDIEKIQRFIDEVLPIIEKYEYKKGIPYVPFKAINYLFDKIIIPAKTFLSFDFIAIDIKREGDTFIHHILQDLQYVEKAFMEQDEAKIQKLLQLSKKKGVTIFESQYRDEFIQVVTNELS
;
A
#
# COMPACT_ATOMS: atom_id res chain seq x y z
N MET A 1 -4.69 30.38 -8.44
CA MET A 1 -4.24 29.01 -8.74
C MET A 1 -4.56 28.16 -7.53
N SER A 2 -5.03 26.93 -7.70
CA SER A 2 -5.20 26.01 -6.56
C SER A 2 -3.80 25.71 -6.02
N ASP A 3 -3.56 25.98 -4.74
CA ASP A 3 -2.35 25.48 -4.08
C ASP A 3 -2.52 23.96 -3.91
N PHE A 4 -1.63 23.17 -4.52
CA PHE A 4 -1.59 21.70 -4.54
C PHE A 4 -1.19 21.08 -3.19
N GLU A 5 -1.75 21.63 -2.12
CA GLU A 5 -1.39 21.29 -0.74
C GLU A 5 -1.83 19.88 -0.39
N GLU A 6 -3.00 19.43 -0.85
CA GLU A 6 -3.51 18.12 -0.49
C GLU A 6 -2.79 17.02 -1.28
N LEU A 7 -2.43 17.28 -2.54
CA LEU A 7 -1.54 16.42 -3.31
C LEU A 7 -0.18 16.30 -2.62
N LYS A 8 0.44 17.42 -2.23
CA LYS A 8 1.70 17.38 -1.48
C LYS A 8 1.57 16.64 -0.15
N TYR A 9 0.48 16.86 0.57
CA TYR A 9 0.19 16.19 1.84
C TYR A 9 -0.03 14.69 1.67
N PHE A 10 -0.69 14.25 0.59
CA PHE A 10 -0.80 12.84 0.25
C PHE A 10 0.56 12.24 -0.09
N LEU A 11 1.38 12.95 -0.86
CA LEU A 11 2.66 12.45 -1.33
C LEU A 11 3.73 12.37 -0.25
N GLY A 12 3.73 13.27 0.73
CA GLY A 12 4.72 13.29 1.81
C GLY A 12 4.85 11.96 2.57
N PRO A 13 3.77 11.46 3.22
CA PRO A 13 3.79 10.19 3.94
C PRO A 13 3.61 8.96 3.03
N HIS A 14 3.01 9.10 1.84
CA HIS A 14 2.63 7.93 1.02
C HIS A 14 3.41 7.74 -0.28
N PHE A 15 4.18 8.73 -0.74
CA PHE A 15 4.90 8.72 -2.03
C PHE A 15 6.22 9.49 -2.00
N GLY A 16 6.85 9.56 -0.81
CA GLY A 16 8.29 9.63 -0.72
C GLY A 16 8.94 8.41 -1.41
N PRO A 17 10.28 8.29 -1.41
CA PRO A 17 10.98 7.20 -2.09
C PRO A 17 10.60 5.78 -1.62
N GLU A 18 9.88 5.65 -0.49
CA GLU A 18 9.77 4.40 0.27
C GLU A 18 8.54 3.54 -0.05
N ILE A 19 7.41 4.10 -0.49
CA ILE A 19 6.19 3.30 -0.77
C ILE A 19 6.08 2.95 -2.24
N ASP A 20 5.95 1.66 -2.52
CA ASP A 20 5.87 1.14 -3.88
C ASP A 20 4.48 1.23 -4.52
N TRP A 21 4.45 1.30 -5.86
CA TRP A 21 3.21 1.49 -6.63
C TRP A 21 2.17 0.41 -6.30
N GLU A 22 2.63 -0.77 -5.92
CA GLU A 22 1.82 -1.90 -5.46
C GLU A 22 0.93 -1.57 -4.25
N LEU A 23 1.30 -0.58 -3.43
CA LEU A 23 0.58 -0.15 -2.24
C LEU A 23 -0.27 1.12 -2.44
N ILE A 24 -0.29 1.71 -3.64
CA ILE A 24 -1.05 2.95 -3.91
C ILE A 24 -2.52 2.85 -3.48
N GLU A 25 -3.12 1.67 -3.66
CA GLU A 25 -4.50 1.44 -3.27
C GLU A 25 -4.72 1.54 -1.77
N TYR A 26 -3.76 1.08 -0.96
CA TYR A 26 -3.85 1.17 0.49
C TYR A 26 -3.65 2.60 0.98
N ALA A 27 -2.68 3.32 0.41
CA ALA A 27 -2.48 4.74 0.69
C ALA A 27 -3.73 5.57 0.39
N VAL A 28 -4.40 5.32 -0.74
CA VAL A 28 -5.65 6.03 -1.09
C VAL A 28 -6.81 5.67 -0.14
N ILE A 29 -6.87 4.41 0.33
CA ILE A 29 -7.86 4.01 1.34
C ILE A 29 -7.58 4.70 2.68
N ASP A 30 -6.32 4.80 3.12
CA ASP A 30 -5.94 5.50 4.36
C ASP A 30 -6.26 6.99 4.27
N HIS A 31 -5.96 7.63 3.14
CA HIS A 31 -6.35 9.02 2.90
C HIS A 31 -7.88 9.24 2.98
N ARG A 32 -8.70 8.19 2.83
CA ARG A 32 -10.17 8.28 3.01
C ARG A 32 -10.57 8.57 4.45
N GLN A 33 -9.71 8.30 5.43
CA GLN A 33 -9.97 8.57 6.84
C GLN A 33 -9.99 10.08 7.13
N LEU A 34 -9.41 10.90 6.24
CA LEU A 34 -9.41 12.36 6.36
C LEU A 34 -10.79 12.98 6.13
N SER A 35 -10.92 14.25 6.53
CA SER A 35 -12.16 15.01 6.41
C SER A 35 -12.67 15.06 4.96
N LYS A 36 -14.00 15.13 4.78
CA LYS A 36 -14.60 15.28 3.44
C LYS A 36 -14.00 16.46 2.66
N LYS A 37 -13.70 17.57 3.35
CA LYS A 37 -13.11 18.77 2.74
C LYS A 37 -11.74 18.47 2.13
N VAL A 38 -10.86 17.82 2.88
CA VAL A 38 -9.52 17.41 2.43
C VAL A 38 -9.64 16.47 1.22
N ARG A 39 -10.48 15.44 1.32
CA ARG A 39 -10.67 14.46 0.23
C ARG A 39 -11.22 15.08 -1.05
N SER A 40 -12.18 16.00 -0.93
CA SER A 40 -12.72 16.72 -2.10
C SER A 40 -11.66 17.58 -2.76
N LYS A 41 -10.85 18.30 -1.98
CA LYS A 41 -9.78 19.15 -2.53
C LYS A 41 -8.65 18.34 -3.18
N PHE A 42 -8.24 17.22 -2.58
CA PHE A 42 -7.32 16.27 -3.23
C PHE A 42 -7.85 15.80 -4.59
N LYS A 43 -9.13 15.37 -4.64
CA LYS A 43 -9.76 14.95 -5.91
C LYS A 43 -9.80 16.08 -6.95
N GLU A 44 -10.10 17.32 -6.53
CA GLU A 44 -10.09 18.50 -7.40
C GLU A 44 -8.69 18.77 -7.98
N GLU A 45 -7.64 18.68 -7.16
CA GLU A 45 -6.25 18.84 -7.58
C GLU A 45 -5.84 17.77 -8.61
N LEU A 46 -6.20 16.51 -8.40
CA LEU A 46 -5.95 15.43 -9.37
C LEU A 46 -6.67 15.66 -10.71
N LEU A 47 -7.94 16.08 -10.65
CA LEU A 47 -8.72 16.37 -11.86
C LEU A 47 -8.16 17.57 -12.62
N TYR A 48 -7.64 18.57 -11.91
CA TYR A 48 -6.97 19.70 -12.55
C TYR A 48 -5.67 19.27 -13.24
N MET A 49 -4.84 18.43 -12.61
CA MET A 49 -3.65 17.86 -13.26
C MET A 49 -4.00 17.03 -14.49
N LYS A 50 -5.07 16.21 -14.39
CA LYS A 50 -5.58 15.43 -15.52
C LYS A 50 -5.94 16.32 -16.70
N GLN A 51 -6.65 17.42 -16.42
CA GLN A 51 -7.02 18.39 -17.44
C GLN A 51 -5.79 19.05 -18.10
N LEU A 52 -4.74 19.37 -17.33
CA LEU A 52 -3.50 19.91 -17.88
C LEU A 52 -2.80 18.90 -18.80
N LEU A 53 -2.78 17.62 -18.44
CA LEU A 53 -2.21 16.54 -19.26
C LEU A 53 -2.97 16.37 -20.58
N GLU A 54 -4.31 16.31 -20.52
CA GLU A 54 -5.17 16.20 -21.71
C GLU A 54 -5.03 17.40 -22.66
N GLN A 55 -4.70 18.58 -22.12
CA GLN A 55 -4.45 19.80 -22.89
C GLN A 55 -2.99 19.97 -23.32
N ASN A 56 -2.11 18.99 -23.03
CA ASN A 56 -0.67 19.05 -23.27
C ASN A 56 0.01 20.29 -22.65
N GLN A 57 -0.50 20.80 -21.53
CA GLN A 57 0.05 21.97 -20.83
C GLN A 57 1.23 21.61 -19.93
N TYR A 58 2.22 20.91 -20.49
CA TYR A 58 3.35 20.34 -19.74
C TYR A 58 4.19 21.39 -19.02
N GLU A 59 4.36 22.58 -19.61
CA GLU A 59 5.08 23.70 -18.95
C GLU A 59 4.42 24.10 -17.63
N LYS A 60 3.08 24.11 -17.57
CA LYS A 60 2.36 24.41 -16.32
C LYS A 60 2.51 23.29 -15.30
N ILE A 61 2.52 22.04 -15.76
CA ILE A 61 2.75 20.88 -14.88
C ILE A 61 4.15 20.94 -14.28
N GLN A 62 5.16 21.29 -15.07
CA GLN A 62 6.53 21.47 -14.59
C GLN A 62 6.62 22.58 -13.54
N GLN A 63 5.96 23.71 -13.77
CA GLN A 63 5.88 24.79 -12.77
C GLN A 63 5.20 24.35 -11.47
N ILE A 64 4.22 23.45 -11.53
CA ILE A 64 3.58 22.87 -10.35
C ILE A 64 4.56 21.96 -9.60
N ILE A 65 5.30 21.10 -10.31
CA ILE A 65 6.31 20.21 -9.73
C ILE A 65 7.35 21.05 -8.95
N GLU A 66 7.95 22.05 -9.60
CA GLU A 66 8.98 22.91 -9.03
C GLU A 66 8.45 23.70 -7.83
N ARG A 67 7.29 24.36 -7.98
CA ARG A 67 6.73 25.23 -6.94
C ARG A 67 6.31 24.46 -5.69
N HIS A 68 5.88 23.21 -5.85
CA HIS A 68 5.42 22.39 -4.74
C HIS A 68 6.47 21.42 -4.21
N ASP A 69 7.70 21.46 -4.75
CA ASP A 69 8.81 20.62 -4.32
C ASP A 69 8.49 19.12 -4.50
N LEU A 70 7.97 18.78 -5.68
CA LEU A 70 7.60 17.40 -6.03
C LEU A 70 8.74 16.66 -6.76
N GLU A 71 9.88 17.32 -6.99
CA GLU A 71 11.03 16.78 -7.74
C GLU A 71 11.66 15.55 -7.07
N ASP A 72 11.61 15.48 -5.74
CA ASP A 72 12.11 14.34 -4.96
C ASP A 72 11.04 13.27 -4.68
N THR A 73 9.84 13.42 -5.24
CA THR A 73 8.73 12.47 -5.09
C THR A 73 8.64 11.55 -6.30
N LYS A 74 7.79 10.52 -6.25
CA LYS A 74 7.49 9.71 -7.43
C LYS A 74 6.79 10.48 -8.56
N LEU A 75 6.41 11.76 -8.38
CA LEU A 75 5.76 12.61 -9.38
C LEU A 75 6.71 13.64 -10.03
N TYR A 76 7.98 13.30 -10.16
CA TYR A 76 9.02 14.20 -10.69
C TYR A 76 8.94 14.46 -12.20
N ASP A 77 8.11 13.72 -12.94
CA ASP A 77 7.92 13.92 -14.39
C ASP A 77 6.47 13.69 -14.86
N ILE A 78 6.20 14.07 -16.12
CA ILE A 78 4.88 13.98 -16.76
C ILE A 78 4.36 12.54 -16.84
N GLU A 79 5.22 11.56 -17.14
CA GLU A 79 4.83 10.15 -17.28
C GLU A 79 4.37 9.59 -15.93
N LYS A 80 5.10 9.90 -14.87
CA LYS A 80 4.75 9.46 -13.52
C LYS A 80 3.47 10.12 -13.01
N ILE A 81 3.27 11.41 -13.30
CA ILE A 81 2.02 12.11 -12.96
C ILE A 81 0.85 11.47 -13.69
N GLN A 82 0.99 11.18 -14.99
CA GLN A 82 -0.05 10.51 -15.77
C GLN A 82 -0.39 9.15 -15.14
N ARG A 83 0.61 8.32 -14.88
CA ARG A 83 0.43 7.02 -14.21
C ARG A 83 -0.28 7.17 -12.87
N PHE A 84 0.15 8.12 -12.05
CA PHE A 84 -0.43 8.36 -10.73
C PHE A 84 -1.92 8.71 -10.81
N ILE A 85 -2.29 9.62 -11.70
CA ILE A 85 -3.69 10.02 -11.90
C ILE A 85 -4.54 8.85 -12.37
N ASP A 86 -4.02 8.07 -13.33
CA ASP A 86 -4.71 6.91 -13.91
C ASP A 86 -4.91 5.79 -12.88
N GLU A 87 -3.99 5.63 -11.93
CA GLU A 87 -4.12 4.65 -10.85
C GLU A 87 -5.01 5.18 -9.69
N VAL A 88 -4.82 6.43 -9.26
CA VAL A 88 -5.46 6.97 -8.05
C VAL A 88 -6.93 7.33 -8.24
N LEU A 89 -7.29 8.00 -9.34
CA LEU A 89 -8.67 8.46 -9.54
C LEU A 89 -9.70 7.31 -9.51
N PRO A 90 -9.48 6.18 -10.21
CA PRO A 90 -10.39 5.03 -10.13
C PRO A 90 -10.50 4.44 -8.72
N ILE A 91 -9.42 4.47 -7.94
CA ILE A 91 -9.40 3.97 -6.56
C ILE A 91 -10.24 4.86 -5.65
N ILE A 92 -10.13 6.19 -5.79
CA ILE A 92 -10.98 7.15 -5.07
C ILE A 92 -12.45 6.84 -5.35
N GLU A 93 -12.83 6.73 -6.63
CA GLU A 93 -14.21 6.45 -7.04
C GLU A 93 -14.71 5.10 -6.50
N LYS A 94 -13.89 4.04 -6.59
CA LYS A 94 -14.19 2.70 -6.08
C LYS A 94 -14.50 2.70 -4.58
N TYR A 95 -13.92 3.61 -3.81
CA TYR A 95 -13.98 3.62 -2.35
C TYR A 95 -14.73 4.82 -1.73
N GLU A 96 -15.15 5.80 -2.52
CA GLU A 96 -15.75 7.07 -2.06
C GLU A 96 -16.94 6.89 -1.09
N TYR A 97 -17.77 5.86 -1.33
CA TYR A 97 -18.99 5.58 -0.56
C TYR A 97 -18.89 4.35 0.36
N LYS A 98 -17.75 3.65 0.40
CA LYS A 98 -17.62 2.49 1.30
C LYS A 98 -17.48 2.99 2.74
N LYS A 99 -18.15 2.34 3.68
CA LYS A 99 -18.09 2.72 5.11
C LYS A 99 -16.86 2.14 5.82
N GLY A 100 -16.43 0.92 5.48
CA GLY A 100 -15.24 0.26 6.05
C GLY A 100 -14.02 0.31 5.13
N ILE A 101 -12.88 -0.18 5.65
CA ILE A 101 -11.69 -0.55 4.87
C ILE A 101 -12.02 -1.91 4.21
N PRO A 102 -12.15 -1.97 2.88
CA PRO A 102 -12.49 -3.21 2.19
C PRO A 102 -11.26 -4.11 2.11
N TYR A 103 -11.32 -5.25 2.79
CA TYR A 103 -10.28 -6.26 2.74
C TYR A 103 -10.01 -6.72 1.30
N VAL A 104 -8.73 -6.77 0.94
CA VAL A 104 -8.23 -7.30 -0.32
C VAL A 104 -7.39 -8.54 0.01
N PRO A 105 -7.95 -9.76 -0.15
CA PRO A 105 -7.30 -10.98 0.32
C PRO A 105 -5.92 -11.18 -0.29
N PHE A 106 -4.94 -11.46 0.58
CA PHE A 106 -3.56 -11.82 0.25
C PHE A 106 -2.75 -10.75 -0.48
N LYS A 107 -3.28 -9.55 -0.72
CA LYS A 107 -2.50 -8.50 -1.38
C LYS A 107 -1.38 -8.00 -0.45
N ALA A 108 -1.67 -7.85 0.86
CA ALA A 108 -0.66 -7.42 1.82
C ALA A 108 0.42 -8.50 2.04
N ILE A 109 0.01 -9.76 2.21
CA ILE A 109 0.96 -10.87 2.39
C ILE A 109 1.81 -11.13 1.13
N ASN A 110 1.25 -10.97 -0.07
CA ASN A 110 2.04 -11.09 -1.30
C ASN A 110 3.07 -9.97 -1.44
N TYR A 111 2.69 -8.73 -1.10
CA TYR A 111 3.63 -7.62 -1.07
C TYR A 111 4.73 -7.84 -0.04
N LEU A 112 4.37 -8.31 1.17
CA LEU A 112 5.33 -8.68 2.21
C LEU A 112 6.38 -9.67 1.67
N PHE A 113 5.96 -10.69 0.93
CA PHE A 113 6.87 -11.68 0.33
C PHE A 113 7.73 -11.13 -0.81
N ASP A 114 7.25 -10.13 -1.54
CA ASP A 114 8.01 -9.49 -2.61
C ASP A 114 9.08 -8.52 -2.09
N LYS A 115 8.92 -8.01 -0.87
CA LYS A 115 9.79 -6.96 -0.31
C LYS A 115 10.70 -7.46 0.81
N ILE A 116 10.19 -8.33 1.67
CA ILE A 116 10.91 -8.78 2.87
C ILE A 116 11.50 -10.16 2.60
N ILE A 117 12.84 -10.23 2.57
CA ILE A 117 13.58 -11.50 2.51
C ILE A 117 13.38 -12.20 3.85
N ILE A 118 12.38 -13.09 3.93
CA ILE A 118 12.17 -13.93 5.12
C ILE A 118 13.28 -14.99 5.11
N PRO A 119 14.30 -14.92 5.99
CA PRO A 119 15.44 -15.80 5.90
C PRO A 119 15.03 -17.22 6.25
N ALA A 120 15.57 -18.20 5.52
CA ALA A 120 15.27 -19.60 5.77
C ALA A 120 15.75 -20.09 7.15
N LYS A 121 16.77 -19.45 7.78
CA LYS A 121 17.46 -19.99 8.97
C LYS A 121 18.16 -19.00 9.92
N THR A 122 17.97 -17.69 9.83
CA THR A 122 18.58 -16.76 10.79
C THR A 122 17.50 -16.00 11.54
N PHE A 123 17.64 -15.94 12.87
CA PHE A 123 16.95 -15.06 13.82
C PHE A 123 17.10 -13.55 13.46
N LEU A 124 16.89 -13.15 12.20
CA LEU A 124 16.46 -11.78 11.93
C LEU A 124 15.09 -11.70 12.58
N SER A 125 15.03 -10.99 13.71
CA SER A 125 13.88 -11.04 14.60
C SER A 125 12.62 -10.69 13.81
N PHE A 126 11.57 -11.48 13.97
CA PHE A 126 10.27 -11.18 13.39
C PHE A 126 9.80 -9.76 13.77
N ASP A 127 10.35 -9.18 14.84
CA ASP A 127 10.21 -7.77 15.23
C ASP A 127 10.72 -6.79 14.14
N PHE A 128 11.82 -7.08 13.43
CA PHE A 128 12.28 -6.25 12.31
C PHE A 128 11.29 -6.27 11.15
N ILE A 129 10.70 -7.44 10.87
CA ILE A 129 9.65 -7.58 9.85
C ILE A 129 8.43 -6.73 10.26
N ALA A 130 8.06 -6.74 11.55
CA ALA A 130 6.96 -5.92 12.03
C ALA A 130 7.27 -4.41 11.97
N ILE A 131 8.51 -4.00 12.22
CA ILE A 131 8.96 -2.60 12.03
C ILE A 131 8.80 -2.19 10.56
N ASP A 132 9.21 -3.04 9.62
CA ASP A 132 9.07 -2.75 8.19
C ASP A 132 7.59 -2.67 7.79
N ILE A 133 6.73 -3.57 8.29
CA ILE A 133 5.28 -3.53 8.07
C ILE A 133 4.65 -2.24 8.62
N LYS A 134 5.07 -1.79 9.82
CA LYS A 134 4.55 -0.56 10.45
C LYS A 134 4.77 0.68 9.60
N ARG A 135 5.81 0.70 8.77
CA ARG A 135 6.12 1.84 7.88
C ARG A 135 5.17 1.94 6.69
N GLU A 136 4.46 0.86 6.34
CA GLU A 136 3.58 0.80 5.16
C GLU A 136 2.18 1.40 5.38
N GLY A 137 1.81 1.69 6.65
CA GLY A 137 0.58 2.40 7.01
C GLY A 137 -0.59 1.51 7.47
N ASP A 138 -1.62 2.16 8.02
CA ASP A 138 -2.70 1.50 8.77
C ASP A 138 -3.54 0.52 7.94
N THR A 139 -3.86 0.85 6.68
CA THR A 139 -4.60 -0.08 5.81
C THR A 139 -3.77 -1.31 5.49
N PHE A 140 -2.46 -1.15 5.26
CA PHE A 140 -1.57 -2.29 5.05
C PHE A 140 -1.49 -3.18 6.30
N ILE A 141 -1.31 -2.57 7.48
CA ILE A 141 -1.32 -3.27 8.79
C ILE A 141 -2.64 -4.03 8.99
N HIS A 142 -3.78 -3.38 8.74
CA HIS A 142 -5.08 -4.02 8.86
C HIS A 142 -5.21 -5.26 7.96
N HIS A 143 -4.78 -5.15 6.71
CA HIS A 143 -4.86 -6.25 5.75
C HIS A 143 -3.89 -7.38 6.10
N ILE A 144 -2.66 -7.07 6.56
CA ILE A 144 -1.72 -8.13 6.95
C ILE A 144 -2.20 -8.90 8.18
N LEU A 145 -2.82 -8.24 9.16
CA LEU A 145 -3.42 -8.90 10.31
C LEU A 145 -4.56 -9.84 9.88
N GLN A 146 -5.40 -9.43 8.93
CA GLN A 146 -6.45 -10.28 8.37
C GLN A 146 -5.89 -11.46 7.57
N ASP A 147 -4.82 -11.22 6.80
CA ASP A 147 -4.11 -12.27 6.07
C ASP A 147 -3.51 -13.30 7.04
N LEU A 148 -2.87 -12.87 8.13
CA LEU A 148 -2.27 -13.75 9.15
C LEU A 148 -3.33 -14.54 9.93
N GLN A 149 -4.45 -13.91 10.31
CA GLN A 149 -5.60 -14.61 10.92
C GLN A 149 -6.18 -15.68 9.99
N TYR A 150 -6.23 -15.39 8.68
CA TYR A 150 -6.67 -16.37 7.69
C TYR A 150 -5.71 -17.57 7.63
N VAL A 151 -4.39 -17.32 7.65
CA VAL A 151 -3.38 -18.37 7.66
C VAL A 151 -3.54 -19.25 8.90
N GLU A 152 -3.56 -18.64 10.09
CA GLU A 152 -3.73 -19.35 11.37
C GLU A 152 -4.98 -20.25 11.35
N LYS A 153 -6.11 -19.68 10.95
CA LYS A 153 -7.38 -20.41 10.88
C LYS A 153 -7.32 -21.59 9.90
N ALA A 154 -6.73 -21.41 8.72
CA ALA A 154 -6.62 -22.48 7.73
C ALA A 154 -5.81 -23.68 8.26
N PHE A 155 -4.71 -23.42 8.98
CA PHE A 155 -3.88 -24.47 9.57
C PHE A 155 -4.54 -25.12 10.80
N MET A 156 -5.20 -24.34 11.66
CA MET A 156 -5.94 -24.87 12.81
C MET A 156 -7.10 -25.78 12.39
N GLU A 157 -7.84 -25.38 11.35
CA GLU A 157 -8.97 -26.16 10.80
C GLU A 157 -8.54 -27.31 9.89
N GLN A 158 -7.23 -27.45 9.60
CA GLN A 158 -6.69 -28.42 8.65
C GLN A 158 -7.36 -28.35 7.27
N ASP A 159 -7.70 -27.14 6.81
CA ASP A 159 -8.35 -26.93 5.51
C ASP A 159 -7.33 -27.08 4.38
N GLU A 160 -7.20 -28.29 3.84
CA GLU A 160 -6.20 -28.63 2.83
C GLU A 160 -6.24 -27.72 1.60
N ALA A 161 -7.43 -27.32 1.14
CA ALA A 161 -7.57 -26.46 -0.03
C ALA A 161 -7.02 -25.05 0.25
N LYS A 162 -7.34 -24.47 1.42
CA LYS A 162 -6.80 -23.16 1.82
C LYS A 162 -5.29 -23.23 2.07
N ILE A 163 -4.83 -24.28 2.75
CA ILE A 163 -3.41 -24.49 3.02
C ILE A 163 -2.64 -24.58 1.70
N GLN A 164 -3.07 -25.43 0.75
CA GLN A 164 -2.40 -25.55 -0.55
C GLN A 164 -2.33 -24.22 -1.29
N LYS A 165 -3.41 -23.42 -1.27
CA LYS A 165 -3.41 -22.08 -1.86
C LYS A 165 -2.36 -21.16 -1.22
N LEU A 166 -2.28 -21.14 0.11
CA LEU A 166 -1.30 -20.34 0.85
C LEU A 166 0.14 -20.77 0.56
N LEU A 167 0.38 -22.08 0.51
CA LEU A 167 1.70 -22.64 0.19
C LEU A 167 2.10 -22.37 -1.27
N GLN A 168 1.16 -22.39 -2.20
CA GLN A 168 1.44 -22.01 -3.59
C GLN A 168 1.83 -20.53 -3.72
N LEU A 169 1.15 -19.64 -2.98
CA LEU A 169 1.49 -18.22 -2.93
C LEU A 169 2.91 -18.02 -2.41
N SER A 170 3.27 -18.66 -1.29
CA SER A 170 4.60 -18.53 -0.70
C SER A 170 5.70 -19.14 -1.57
N LYS A 171 5.48 -20.36 -2.10
CA LYS A 171 6.44 -21.06 -2.99
C LYS A 171 6.75 -20.29 -4.25
N LYS A 172 5.74 -19.67 -4.88
CA LYS A 172 5.93 -18.84 -6.07
C LYS A 172 6.90 -17.68 -5.81
N LYS A 173 7.00 -17.23 -4.56
CA LYS A 173 7.88 -16.15 -4.10
C LYS A 173 9.16 -16.64 -3.43
N GLY A 174 9.42 -17.95 -3.42
CA GLY A 174 10.58 -18.54 -2.74
C GLY A 174 10.51 -18.50 -1.22
N VAL A 175 9.33 -18.23 -0.65
CA VAL A 175 9.11 -18.11 0.80
C VAL A 175 8.63 -19.45 1.37
N THR A 176 9.34 -19.94 2.40
CA THR A 176 9.09 -21.25 3.03
C THR A 176 8.58 -21.16 4.47
N ILE A 177 8.37 -19.96 5.02
CA ILE A 177 8.03 -19.78 6.45
C ILE A 177 6.77 -20.55 6.85
N PHE A 178 5.76 -20.61 5.98
CA PHE A 178 4.51 -21.33 6.22
C PHE A 178 4.62 -22.86 6.15
N GLU A 179 5.69 -23.38 5.58
CA GLU A 179 6.02 -24.82 5.58
C GLU A 179 6.98 -25.19 6.72
N SER A 180 7.50 -24.18 7.43
CA SER A 180 8.51 -24.38 8.46
C SER A 180 7.90 -24.57 9.85
N GLN A 181 8.71 -25.07 10.77
CA GLN A 181 8.38 -25.14 12.20
C GLN A 181 8.18 -23.78 12.87
N TYR A 182 8.59 -22.68 12.21
CA TYR A 182 8.53 -21.31 12.74
C TYR A 182 7.26 -20.56 12.32
N ARG A 183 6.33 -21.19 11.58
CA ARG A 183 5.09 -20.54 11.09
C ARG A 183 4.31 -19.88 12.23
N ASP A 184 4.05 -20.64 13.29
CA ASP A 184 3.18 -20.18 14.37
C ASP A 184 3.86 -19.08 15.19
N GLU A 185 5.19 -19.20 15.41
CA GLU A 185 6.01 -18.15 16.03
C GLU A 185 6.02 -16.86 15.19
N PHE A 186 6.18 -16.98 13.87
CA PHE A 186 6.12 -15.83 12.96
C PHE A 186 4.76 -15.12 13.03
N ILE A 187 3.65 -15.87 12.94
CA ILE A 187 2.29 -15.31 13.02
C ILE A 187 2.11 -14.61 14.37
N GLN A 188 2.51 -15.25 15.47
CA GLN A 188 2.36 -14.70 16.81
C GLN A 188 3.15 -13.41 17.00
N VAL A 189 4.45 -13.40 16.67
CA VAL A 189 5.30 -12.24 16.89
C VAL A 189 4.85 -11.07 16.02
N VAL A 190 4.59 -11.29 14.73
CA VAL A 190 4.14 -10.22 13.84
C VAL A 190 2.77 -9.69 14.27
N THR A 191 1.83 -10.55 14.65
CA THR A 191 0.51 -10.10 15.14
C THR A 191 0.63 -9.27 16.41
N ASN A 192 1.45 -9.69 17.37
CA ASN A 192 1.64 -8.97 18.63
C ASN A 192 2.30 -7.61 18.42
N GLU A 193 3.28 -7.53 17.52
CA GLU A 193 3.94 -6.26 17.23
C GLU A 193 3.03 -5.28 16.52
N LEU A 194 2.07 -5.75 15.71
CA LEU A 194 1.17 -4.91 14.90
C LEU A 194 -0.16 -4.56 15.57
N SER A 195 -0.48 -5.16 16.71
CA SER A 195 -1.72 -4.92 17.48
C SER A 195 -1.56 -3.81 18.50
#